data_AF-A0A1V6DI61-F1
#
_entry.id   AF-A0A1V6DI61-F1
#
_cell.length_a   1.000
_cell.length_b   1.000
_cell.length_c   1.000
_cell.angle_alpha   90.00
_cell.angle_beta   90.00
_cell.angle_gamma   90.00
#
_symmetry.space_group_name_H-M   'P 1'
#
loop_
_entity.id
_entity.type
_entity.pdbx_description
1 polymer ?
#
loop_
_entity_poly.entity_id
_entity_poly.type
_entity_poly.pdbx_seq_one_letter_code
_entity_poly.pdbx_strand_id
1 'polypeptide(L)'
;MNWLNLRTETLHAPNYIGSDPTRRATWLSLMLWCAQQENGGIIACSRQWSDRRWQQTCGVTADEVAESCDLFAWAGDDLTLWGYPIDRQREIQAGREFGRIGGIRSGEVRRKSRSTNDTEAPLQAPLQAPLQAPLQANTEAPLERKGIGKEEEEEEEEEEERNGKADSAATSAEVLADRGGEAQLELVPEAAQPTTPPVLTFPCSGKVAQWHLTDAFLSELRAAYPSIDPLAEAKVALLKVTAGAVTRKTASGMPRFICSWMDRATNGRPAAGAAQARQGAQRQQSAFVPRPSLGALQIELRAVREEIADILHPGGCSGTVEPKGAKRERYDALVARRNRIQAQIEQAA
;
A
#
# COMPACT_ATOMS: atom_id res chain seq x y z
N MET A 1 -3.19 1.92 10.01
CA MET A 1 -1.72 1.86 9.93
C MET A 1 -1.28 0.49 10.39
N ASN A 2 -0.14 -0.04 9.90
CA ASN A 2 0.38 -1.33 10.39
C ASN A 2 1.29 -1.18 11.61
N TRP A 3 1.73 0.04 11.89
CA TRP A 3 2.64 0.40 12.98
C TRP A 3 2.18 1.73 13.59
N LEU A 4 2.41 1.87 14.88
CA LEU A 4 2.13 3.09 15.64
C LEU A 4 3.45 3.82 15.88
N ASN A 5 3.64 4.96 15.21
CA ASN A 5 4.84 5.78 15.37
C ASN A 5 4.53 6.93 16.34
N LEU A 6 5.10 6.86 17.53
CA LEU A 6 5.02 7.92 18.53
C LEU A 6 6.32 8.71 18.57
N ARG A 7 6.20 10.02 18.79
CA ARG A 7 7.36 10.85 19.10
C ARG A 7 7.92 10.41 20.45
N THR A 8 9.23 10.29 20.55
CA THR A 8 9.92 9.94 21.80
C THR A 8 9.59 10.94 22.92
N GLU A 9 9.43 12.22 22.56
CA GLU A 9 8.99 13.29 23.45
C GLU A 9 7.63 13.03 24.11
N THR A 10 6.71 12.31 23.46
CA THR A 10 5.39 12.00 24.00
C THR A 10 5.49 11.20 25.30
N LEU A 11 6.53 10.37 25.45
CA LEU A 11 6.79 9.60 26.68
C LEU A 11 7.33 10.46 27.81
N HIS A 12 7.89 11.64 27.50
CA HIS A 12 8.41 12.59 28.47
C HIS A 12 7.44 13.74 28.77
N ALA A 13 6.29 13.77 28.10
CA ALA A 13 5.29 14.79 28.32
C ALA A 13 4.69 14.70 29.74
N PRO A 14 4.34 15.84 30.37
CA PRO A 14 3.81 15.86 31.72
C PRO A 14 2.50 15.05 31.84
N ASN A 15 1.66 15.08 30.81
CA ASN A 15 0.42 14.28 30.74
C ASN A 15 0.70 12.78 30.89
N TYR A 16 1.77 12.28 30.24
CA TYR A 16 2.13 10.86 30.27
C TYR A 16 2.82 10.49 31.58
N ILE A 17 3.80 11.28 32.02
CA ILE A 17 4.53 11.04 33.28
C ILE A 17 3.61 11.18 34.50
N GLY A 18 2.62 12.08 34.47
CA GLY A 18 1.67 12.30 35.55
C GLY A 18 0.59 11.22 35.68
N SER A 19 0.38 10.42 34.62
CA SER A 19 -0.67 9.40 34.59
C SER A 19 -0.26 8.10 35.29
N ASP A 20 -1.23 7.40 35.88
CA ASP A 20 -1.06 6.06 36.47
C ASP A 20 -0.65 5.01 35.41
N PRO A 21 0.16 3.99 35.75
CA PRO A 21 0.54 2.93 34.81
C PRO A 21 -0.64 2.24 34.11
N THR A 22 -1.77 2.07 34.80
CA THR A 22 -2.99 1.50 34.21
C THR A 22 -3.52 2.40 33.12
N ARG A 23 -3.67 3.71 33.40
CA ARG A 23 -4.15 4.70 32.42
C ARG A 23 -3.21 4.82 31.21
N ARG A 24 -1.89 4.68 31.42
CA ARG A 24 -0.91 4.63 30.32
C ARG A 24 -1.10 3.39 29.44
N ALA A 25 -1.32 2.22 30.03
CA ALA A 25 -1.58 0.98 29.30
C ALA A 25 -2.92 1.03 28.54
N THR A 26 -3.97 1.57 29.16
CA THR A 26 -5.26 1.82 28.52
C THR A 26 -5.08 2.75 27.32
N TRP A 27 -4.39 3.88 27.48
CA TRP A 27 -4.13 4.83 26.40
C TRP A 27 -3.36 4.21 25.23
N LEU A 28 -2.32 3.42 25.48
CA LEU A 28 -1.59 2.71 24.42
C LEU A 28 -2.48 1.74 23.64
N SER A 29 -3.34 1.00 24.35
CA SER A 29 -4.27 0.03 23.75
C SER A 29 -5.31 0.73 22.87
N LEU A 30 -5.86 1.85 23.35
CA LEU A 30 -6.77 2.70 22.57
C LEU A 30 -6.08 3.30 21.35
N MET A 31 -4.83 3.78 21.49
CA MET A 31 -4.06 4.33 20.37
C MET A 31 -3.75 3.30 19.29
N LEU A 32 -3.41 2.06 19.67
CA LEU A 32 -3.22 0.97 18.72
C LEU A 32 -4.48 0.70 17.90
N TRP A 33 -5.64 0.66 18.57
CA TRP A 33 -6.91 0.48 17.88
C TRP A 33 -7.22 1.65 16.93
N CYS A 34 -7.07 2.90 17.41
CA CYS A 34 -7.28 4.09 16.59
C CYS A 34 -6.33 4.13 15.39
N ALA A 35 -5.06 3.74 15.56
CA ALA A 35 -4.10 3.65 14.48
C ALA A 35 -4.48 2.56 13.47
N GLN A 36 -5.00 1.42 13.92
CA GLN A 36 -5.51 0.38 13.03
C GLN A 36 -6.70 0.87 12.20
N GLN A 37 -7.65 1.56 12.83
CA GLN A 37 -8.85 2.09 12.17
C GLN A 37 -8.62 3.38 11.37
N GLU A 38 -7.53 4.10 11.64
CA GLU A 38 -7.22 5.40 11.03
C GLU A 38 -8.36 6.42 11.22
N ASN A 39 -8.88 6.49 12.43
CA ASN A 39 -10.03 7.32 12.82
C ASN A 39 -9.64 8.68 13.42
N GLY A 40 -8.37 9.08 13.35
CA GLY A 40 -7.89 10.35 13.89
C GLY A 40 -7.77 10.40 15.42
N GLY A 41 -7.80 9.26 16.11
CA GLY A 41 -7.74 9.21 17.57
C GLY A 41 -9.09 9.43 18.24
N ILE A 42 -10.19 9.25 17.50
CA ILE A 42 -11.56 9.43 17.98
C ILE A 42 -12.32 8.10 17.87
N ILE A 43 -12.82 7.61 19.00
CA ILE A 43 -13.68 6.42 19.06
C ILE A 43 -15.14 6.89 19.15
N ALA A 44 -15.79 6.94 17.99
CA ALA A 44 -17.16 7.43 17.87
C ALA A 44 -18.20 6.53 18.57
N CYS A 45 -19.18 7.15 19.21
CA CYS A 45 -20.30 6.52 19.92
C CYS A 45 -19.84 5.45 20.93
N SER A 46 -18.67 5.65 21.55
CA SER A 46 -18.03 4.64 22.40
C SER A 46 -18.55 4.62 23.83
N ARG A 47 -19.21 5.69 24.26
CA ARG A 47 -19.87 5.76 25.58
C ARG A 47 -20.99 4.73 25.76
N GLN A 48 -21.59 4.29 24.66
CA GLN A 48 -22.69 3.32 24.64
C GLN A 48 -22.18 1.87 24.55
N TRP A 49 -20.87 1.65 24.50
CA TRP A 49 -20.32 0.31 24.34
C TRP A 49 -20.43 -0.48 25.64
N SER A 50 -20.80 -1.76 25.53
CA SER A 50 -20.73 -2.68 26.66
C SER A 50 -19.27 -2.99 27.01
N ASP A 51 -19.03 -3.35 28.27
CA ASP A 51 -17.71 -3.78 28.74
C ASP A 51 -17.11 -4.90 27.87
N ARG A 52 -17.94 -5.85 27.45
CA ARG A 52 -17.53 -6.91 26.52
C ARG A 52 -17.03 -6.35 25.18
N ARG A 53 -17.66 -5.30 24.66
CA ARG A 53 -17.24 -4.67 23.40
C ARG A 53 -15.90 -3.95 23.57
N TRP A 54 -15.69 -3.25 24.68
CA TRP A 54 -14.40 -2.63 25.01
C TRP A 54 -13.26 -3.65 25.03
N GLN A 55 -13.45 -4.76 25.74
CA GLN A 55 -12.42 -5.79 25.88
C GLN A 55 -12.07 -6.43 24.52
N GLN A 56 -13.07 -6.71 23.69
CA GLN A 56 -12.84 -7.37 22.39
C GLN A 56 -12.28 -6.43 21.33
N THR A 57 -12.59 -5.14 21.41
CA THR A 57 -12.24 -4.16 20.38
C THR A 57 -10.88 -3.52 20.67
N CYS A 58 -10.68 -3.09 21.92
CA CYS A 58 -9.51 -2.30 22.32
C CYS A 58 -8.68 -3.01 23.40
N GLY A 59 -9.12 -4.14 23.96
CA GLY A 59 -8.38 -4.84 25.01
C GLY A 59 -8.43 -4.16 26.38
N VAL A 60 -9.38 -3.24 26.58
CA VAL A 60 -9.58 -2.48 27.83
C VAL A 60 -10.97 -2.75 28.39
N THR A 61 -11.18 -2.48 29.67
CA THR A 61 -12.49 -2.59 30.32
C THR A 61 -13.25 -1.26 30.25
N ALA A 62 -14.58 -1.32 30.39
CA ALA A 62 -15.41 -0.12 30.45
C ALA A 62 -15.06 0.77 31.67
N ASP A 63 -14.62 0.17 32.77
CA ASP A 63 -14.26 0.86 34.00
C ASP A 63 -12.98 1.69 33.82
N GLU A 64 -11.97 1.15 33.14
CA GLU A 64 -10.70 1.85 32.84
C GLU A 64 -10.90 3.13 32.02
N VAL A 65 -11.90 3.15 31.13
CA VAL A 65 -12.22 4.30 30.28
C VAL A 65 -13.39 5.14 30.79
N ALA A 66 -14.01 4.77 31.92
CA ALA A 66 -15.18 5.46 32.45
C ALA A 66 -14.88 6.91 32.81
N GLU A 67 -13.72 7.16 33.42
CA GLU A 67 -13.27 8.47 33.83
C GLU A 67 -12.25 9.06 32.86
N SER A 68 -12.52 10.28 32.37
CA SER A 68 -11.55 11.07 31.60
C SER A 68 -10.27 11.32 32.40
N CYS A 69 -9.14 11.43 31.70
CA CYS A 69 -7.84 11.79 32.25
C CYS A 69 -7.01 12.61 31.25
N ASP A 70 -5.77 12.92 31.61
CA ASP A 70 -4.87 13.73 30.78
C ASP A 70 -4.50 13.07 29.43
N LEU A 71 -4.70 11.74 29.31
CA LEU A 71 -4.37 10.96 28.13
C LEU A 71 -5.56 10.69 27.21
N PHE A 72 -6.78 10.73 27.73
CA PHE A 72 -8.00 10.54 26.95
C PHE A 72 -9.17 11.19 27.65
N ALA A 73 -10.07 11.77 26.87
CA ALA A 73 -11.22 12.50 27.39
C ALA A 73 -12.48 12.24 26.58
N TRP A 74 -13.62 12.22 27.28
CA TRP A 74 -14.94 12.14 26.69
C TRP A 74 -15.37 13.49 26.09
N ALA A 75 -15.69 13.49 24.80
CA ALA A 75 -16.33 14.58 24.09
C ALA A 75 -17.77 14.15 23.75
N GLY A 76 -18.69 14.31 24.70
CA GLY A 76 -20.05 13.77 24.59
C GLY A 76 -20.03 12.24 24.61
N ASP A 77 -20.49 11.62 23.52
CA ASP A 77 -20.53 10.15 23.34
C ASP A 77 -19.24 9.56 22.76
N ASP A 78 -18.31 10.42 22.35
CA ASP A 78 -17.07 10.04 21.68
C ASP A 78 -15.88 10.10 22.65
N LEU A 79 -14.93 9.19 22.49
CA LEU A 79 -13.69 9.18 23.26
C LEU A 79 -12.56 9.74 22.39
N THR A 80 -11.86 10.74 22.89
CA THR A 80 -10.76 11.41 22.19
C THR A 80 -9.43 11.10 22.88
N LEU A 81 -8.39 10.80 22.10
CA LEU A 81 -7.06 10.45 22.62
C LEU A 81 -6.08 11.61 22.48
N TRP A 82 -5.39 11.93 23.57
CA TRP A 82 -4.29 12.89 23.56
C TRP A 82 -3.07 12.29 22.85
N GLY A 83 -2.33 13.13 22.13
CA GLY A 83 -1.05 12.77 21.53
C GLY A 83 -1.13 11.84 20.31
N TYR A 84 -2.32 11.60 19.75
CA TYR A 84 -2.49 10.77 18.56
C TYR A 84 -1.83 11.40 17.32
N PRO A 85 -0.99 10.66 16.55
CA PRO A 85 -0.23 11.22 15.42
C PRO A 85 -1.08 11.36 14.15
N ILE A 86 -1.89 12.42 14.07
CA ILE A 86 -2.77 12.71 12.93
C ILE A 86 -1.97 12.92 11.63
N ASP A 87 -0.81 13.58 11.70
CA ASP A 87 -0.01 13.90 10.50
C ASP A 87 0.52 12.63 9.83
N ARG A 88 1.05 11.69 10.63
CA ARG A 88 1.45 10.37 10.13
C ARG A 88 0.27 9.58 9.55
N GLN A 89 -0.93 9.78 10.09
CA GLN A 89 -2.14 9.16 9.52
C GLN A 89 -2.44 9.71 8.14
N ARG A 90 -2.38 11.03 7.98
CA ARG A 90 -2.61 11.69 6.70
C ARG A 90 -1.59 11.25 5.65
N GLU A 91 -0.32 11.14 6.01
CA GLU A 91 0.73 10.64 5.11
C GLU A 91 0.42 9.22 4.61
N ILE A 92 0.05 8.31 5.52
CA ILE A 92 -0.26 6.92 5.17
C ILE A 92 -1.54 6.83 4.32
N GLN A 93 -2.57 7.61 4.66
CA GLN A 93 -3.81 7.68 3.89
C GLN A 93 -3.56 8.24 2.48
N ALA A 94 -2.76 9.31 2.37
CA ALA A 94 -2.35 9.88 1.10
C ALA A 94 -1.59 8.85 0.26
N GLY A 95 -0.61 8.15 0.84
CA GLY A 95 0.15 7.11 0.13
C GLY A 95 -0.74 5.98 -0.42
N ARG A 96 -1.77 5.58 0.33
CA ARG A 96 -2.74 4.58 -0.14
C ARG A 96 -3.65 5.12 -1.24
N GLU A 97 -4.08 6.36 -1.11
CA GLU A 97 -4.92 7.00 -2.13
C GLU A 97 -4.14 7.19 -3.44
N PHE A 98 -2.88 7.61 -3.36
CA PHE A 98 -1.97 7.64 -4.50
C PHE A 98 -1.76 6.25 -5.10
N GLY A 99 -1.61 5.22 -4.26
CA GLY A 99 -1.54 3.83 -4.71
C GLY A 99 -2.81 3.37 -5.44
N ARG A 100 -3.99 3.75 -4.93
CA ARG A 100 -5.30 3.44 -5.52
C ARG A 100 -5.46 4.14 -6.86
N ILE A 101 -5.21 5.44 -6.93
CA ILE A 101 -5.28 6.26 -8.15
C ILE A 101 -4.27 5.73 -9.18
N GLY A 102 -3.03 5.46 -8.75
CA GLY A 102 -1.99 4.88 -9.59
C GLY A 102 -2.37 3.51 -10.14
N GLY A 103 -2.99 2.66 -9.32
CA GLY A 103 -3.51 1.36 -9.73
C GLY A 103 -4.65 1.46 -10.75
N ILE A 104 -5.58 2.40 -10.55
CA ILE A 104 -6.68 2.67 -11.51
C ILE A 104 -6.10 3.15 -12.84
N ARG A 105 -5.19 4.13 -12.81
CA ARG A 105 -4.55 4.71 -14.00
C ARG A 105 -3.73 3.67 -14.76
N SER A 106 -2.93 2.88 -14.05
CA SER A 106 -2.16 1.77 -14.64
C SER A 106 -3.08 0.69 -15.24
N GLY A 107 -4.16 0.34 -14.54
CA GLY A 107 -5.15 -0.61 -15.00
C GLY A 107 -5.94 -0.15 -16.23
N GLU A 108 -6.18 1.15 -16.35
CA GLU A 108 -6.80 1.77 -17.52
C GLU A 108 -5.85 1.76 -18.73
N VAL A 109 -4.59 2.15 -18.56
CA VAL A 109 -3.55 2.06 -19.61
C VAL A 109 -3.42 0.62 -20.11
N ARG A 110 -3.37 -0.36 -19.20
CA ARG A 110 -3.29 -1.79 -19.56
C ARG A 110 -4.53 -2.31 -20.28
N ARG A 111 -5.72 -1.80 -19.95
CA ARG A 111 -6.97 -2.11 -20.68
C ARG A 111 -6.96 -1.52 -22.08
N LYS A 112 -6.51 -0.27 -22.24
CA LYS A 112 -6.42 0.41 -23.53
C LYS A 112 -5.42 -0.28 -24.46
N SER A 113 -4.22 -0.62 -23.95
CA SER A 113 -3.21 -1.35 -24.74
C SER A 113 -3.64 -2.77 -25.13
N ARG A 114 -4.52 -3.39 -24.35
CA ARG A 114 -5.07 -4.71 -24.68
C ARG A 114 -6.13 -4.60 -25.78
N SER A 115 -6.99 -3.58 -25.72
CA SER A 115 -8.00 -3.32 -26.76
C SER A 115 -7.39 -2.93 -28.11
N THR A 116 -6.20 -2.33 -28.14
CA THR A 116 -5.51 -1.99 -29.40
C THR A 116 -4.83 -3.17 -30.08
N ASN A 117 -4.56 -4.27 -29.35
CA ASN A 117 -3.98 -5.48 -29.95
C ASN A 117 -5.06 -6.41 -30.53
N ASP A 118 -6.34 -6.20 -30.22
CA ASP A 118 -7.45 -7.01 -30.72
C ASP A 118 -8.07 -6.46 -32.03
N THR A 119 -7.63 -5.29 -32.49
CA THR A 119 -8.04 -4.68 -33.77
C THR A 119 -6.83 -4.62 -34.70
N GLU A 120 -6.90 -5.33 -35.83
CA GLU A 120 -5.86 -5.52 -36.86
C GLU A 120 -4.91 -6.71 -36.67
N ALA A 121 -5.46 -7.92 -36.80
CA ALA A 121 -4.74 -9.02 -37.45
C ALA A 121 -5.30 -9.21 -38.87
N PRO A 122 -4.60 -8.78 -39.93
CA PRO A 122 -4.98 -9.17 -41.29
C PRO A 122 -4.59 -10.63 -41.51
N LEU A 123 -5.60 -11.46 -41.76
CA LEU A 123 -5.44 -12.77 -42.39
C LEU A 123 -4.88 -12.56 -43.80
N GLN A 124 -3.62 -12.93 -44.05
CA GLN A 124 -3.17 -13.54 -45.31
C GLN A 124 -1.68 -13.94 -45.22
N ALA A 125 -1.43 -15.25 -45.27
CA ALA A 125 -0.17 -15.77 -45.79
C ALA A 125 -0.20 -15.70 -47.32
N PRO A 126 0.94 -15.44 -47.96
CA PRO A 126 1.47 -16.49 -48.83
C PRO A 126 2.96 -16.75 -48.66
N LEU A 127 3.33 -18.02 -48.90
CA LEU A 127 4.67 -18.51 -49.14
C LEU A 127 5.38 -17.73 -50.26
N GLN A 128 6.58 -17.21 -50.00
CA GLN A 128 7.80 -17.38 -50.80
C GLN A 128 8.96 -16.55 -50.21
N ALA A 129 10.10 -17.20 -49.95
CA ALA A 129 11.39 -16.52 -49.76
C ALA A 129 11.93 -16.05 -51.12
N PRO A 130 12.76 -15.00 -51.17
CA PRO A 130 14.20 -15.27 -51.13
C PRO A 130 15.07 -14.26 -50.35
N LEU A 131 16.26 -14.75 -50.02
CA LEU A 131 17.47 -14.06 -49.57
C LEU A 131 17.72 -12.67 -50.20
N GLN A 132 18.08 -11.69 -49.37
CA GLN A 132 19.34 -10.92 -49.41
C GLN A 132 19.33 -9.78 -48.36
N ALA A 133 20.39 -9.70 -47.56
CA ALA A 133 20.71 -8.55 -46.71
C ALA A 133 21.30 -7.40 -47.56
N PRO A 134 21.31 -6.14 -47.09
CA PRO A 134 22.43 -5.72 -46.26
C PRO A 134 22.09 -4.76 -45.10
N LEU A 135 22.98 -4.76 -44.09
CA LEU A 135 23.13 -3.67 -43.13
C LEU A 135 23.33 -2.33 -43.85
N GLN A 136 22.59 -1.29 -43.46
CA GLN A 136 23.09 0.10 -43.45
C GLN A 136 22.54 0.88 -42.26
N ALA A 137 23.41 1.76 -41.76
CA ALA A 137 23.37 2.43 -40.48
C ALA A 137 22.66 3.80 -40.52
N ASN A 138 22.39 4.29 -39.31
CA ASN A 138 22.21 5.68 -38.89
C ASN A 138 20.92 6.41 -39.32
N THR A 139 20.06 6.67 -38.33
CA THR A 139 19.69 8.07 -38.05
C THR A 139 19.44 8.22 -36.55
N GLU A 140 20.22 9.13 -35.96
CA GLU A 140 20.16 9.59 -34.58
C GLU A 140 18.83 10.32 -34.32
N ALA A 141 18.19 10.01 -33.19
CA ALA A 141 17.15 10.85 -32.61
C ALA A 141 17.28 10.78 -31.08
N PRO A 142 17.70 11.88 -30.40
CA PRO A 142 17.76 11.93 -28.95
C PRO A 142 16.33 11.99 -28.40
N LEU A 143 15.87 10.92 -27.78
CA LEU A 143 14.67 10.96 -26.95
C LEU A 143 15.07 11.38 -25.54
N GLU A 144 15.08 12.70 -25.32
CA GLU A 144 15.09 13.29 -23.99
C GLU A 144 13.91 12.74 -23.18
N ARG A 145 14.21 11.86 -22.22
CA ARG A 145 13.31 11.53 -21.12
C ARG A 145 13.56 12.51 -20.00
N LYS A 146 12.68 13.51 -19.90
CA LYS A 146 12.57 14.42 -18.76
C LYS A 146 12.25 13.59 -17.50
N GLY A 147 13.27 13.29 -16.72
CA GLY A 147 13.12 12.81 -15.35
C GLY A 147 12.40 13.90 -14.55
N ILE A 148 11.29 13.53 -13.92
CA ILE A 148 10.60 14.40 -12.97
C ILE A 148 11.36 14.26 -11.65
N GLY A 149 11.95 15.38 -11.24
CA GLY A 149 12.84 15.54 -10.09
C GLY A 149 12.20 15.08 -8.79
N LYS A 150 12.96 14.27 -8.08
CA LYS A 150 12.77 13.93 -6.67
C LYS A 150 14.12 13.98 -5.93
N GLU A 151 15.06 14.76 -6.47
CA GLU A 151 16.45 14.82 -6.01
C GLU A 151 16.86 16.26 -5.62
N GLU A 152 16.04 17.29 -5.87
CA GLU A 152 16.39 18.69 -5.57
C GLU A 152 15.95 19.18 -4.17
N GLU A 153 15.12 18.43 -3.43
CA GLU A 153 14.74 18.81 -2.04
C GLU A 153 15.63 18.18 -0.95
N GLU A 154 16.46 17.18 -1.27
CA GLU A 154 17.38 16.57 -0.28
C GLU A 154 18.74 17.28 -0.21
N GLU A 155 19.15 18.05 -1.23
CA GLU A 155 20.43 18.78 -1.21
C GLU A 155 20.37 20.14 -0.48
N GLU A 156 19.20 20.77 -0.36
CA GLU A 156 19.07 22.04 0.40
C GLU A 156 19.01 21.85 1.92
N GLU A 157 18.55 20.70 2.45
CA GLU A 157 18.56 20.42 3.90
C GLU A 157 19.94 19.98 4.42
N GLU A 158 20.81 19.38 3.60
CA GLU A 158 22.17 18.98 4.01
C GLU A 158 23.19 20.16 4.04
N GLU A 159 22.95 21.24 3.30
CA GLU A 159 23.83 22.43 3.35
C GLU A 159 23.54 23.37 4.54
N GLU A 160 22.31 23.39 5.08
CA GLU A 160 21.98 24.20 6.27
C GLU A 160 22.47 23.58 7.60
N GLU A 161 22.51 22.25 7.74
CA GLU A 161 23.07 21.62 8.95
C GLU A 161 24.60 21.71 9.04
N ARG A 162 25.28 21.92 7.92
CA ARG A 162 26.76 21.93 7.88
C ARG A 162 27.38 23.28 8.25
N ASN A 163 26.60 24.36 8.30
CA ASN A 163 27.09 25.71 8.63
C ASN A 163 26.82 26.15 10.09
N GLY A 164 26.25 25.28 10.93
CA GLY A 164 25.82 25.61 12.30
C GLY A 164 26.71 25.10 13.45
N LYS A 165 27.86 24.44 13.17
CA LYS A 165 28.68 23.83 14.24
C LYS A 165 30.18 24.01 14.05
N ALA A 166 30.60 25.26 13.95
CA ALA A 166 31.97 25.67 14.22
C ALA A 166 31.95 26.66 15.39
N ASP A 167 32.04 26.12 16.61
CA ASP A 167 32.71 26.75 17.77
C ASP A 167 32.46 25.91 19.03
N SER A 168 33.42 25.04 19.36
CA SER A 168 34.08 25.01 20.68
C SER A 168 34.79 23.68 20.94
N ALA A 169 35.96 23.84 21.57
CA ALA A 169 36.71 22.85 22.35
C ALA A 169 37.52 21.78 21.59
N ALA A 170 38.66 22.24 21.07
CA ALA A 170 39.90 21.50 21.21
C ALA A 170 40.37 21.53 22.68
N THR A 171 40.89 20.42 23.21
CA THR A 171 42.30 20.26 23.67
C THR A 171 42.47 19.06 24.61
N SER A 172 43.37 18.15 24.22
CA SER A 172 44.30 17.30 25.01
C SER A 172 44.79 16.21 24.03
N ALA A 173 45.88 16.36 23.27
CA ALA A 173 47.30 16.24 23.67
C ALA A 173 47.53 15.00 24.54
N GLU A 174 48.42 14.05 24.27
CA GLU A 174 49.52 13.83 23.32
C GLU A 174 49.94 12.34 23.50
N VAL A 175 50.96 11.90 22.75
CA VAL A 175 51.98 10.91 23.15
C VAL A 175 52.10 9.66 22.24
N LEU A 176 53.15 9.77 21.41
CA LEU A 176 54.18 8.81 20.99
C LEU A 176 54.08 8.08 19.65
N ALA A 177 55.18 8.32 18.92
CA ALA A 177 55.51 7.97 17.56
C ALA A 177 56.32 6.66 17.46
N ASP A 178 56.52 6.31 16.19
CA ASP A 178 57.70 5.67 15.63
C ASP A 178 57.74 4.13 15.60
N ARG A 179 57.43 3.58 14.42
CA ARG A 179 58.32 2.66 13.73
C ARG A 179 57.90 2.49 12.27
N GLY A 180 58.76 2.99 11.38
CA GLY A 180 58.64 2.83 9.93
C GLY A 180 58.81 1.40 9.44
N GLY A 181 58.33 1.19 8.22
CA GLY A 181 58.46 -0.06 7.46
C GLY A 181 57.75 0.05 6.13
N GLU A 182 58.35 0.76 5.18
CA GLU A 182 57.95 0.74 3.78
C GLU A 182 58.14 -0.68 3.21
N ALA A 183 57.09 -1.21 2.60
CA ALA A 183 57.18 -2.29 1.62
C ALA A 183 56.17 -2.04 0.51
N GLN A 184 56.71 -2.00 -0.69
CA GLN A 184 56.17 -1.53 -1.95
C GLN A 184 55.54 -2.71 -2.72
N LEU A 185 54.53 -2.41 -3.57
CA LEU A 185 53.96 -3.26 -4.63
C LEU A 185 53.07 -4.43 -4.12
N GLU A 186 51.88 -4.69 -4.65
CA GLU A 186 51.58 -4.87 -6.07
C GLU A 186 50.07 -4.67 -6.35
N LEU A 187 49.77 -3.90 -7.41
CA LEU A 187 48.46 -3.76 -8.01
C LEU A 187 48.05 -5.09 -8.67
N VAL A 188 47.02 -5.75 -8.14
CA VAL A 188 46.34 -6.84 -8.85
C VAL A 188 45.20 -6.23 -9.69
N PRO A 189 45.22 -6.37 -11.03
CA PRO A 189 44.19 -5.83 -11.90
C PRO A 189 42.99 -6.78 -12.02
N GLU A 190 41.84 -6.17 -12.28
CA GLU A 190 40.85 -6.59 -13.30
C GLU A 190 40.33 -8.04 -13.25
N ALA A 191 39.15 -8.19 -12.62
CA ALA A 191 38.05 -9.08 -13.02
C ALA A 191 38.41 -10.38 -13.78
N ALA A 192 38.99 -11.35 -13.07
CA ALA A 192 39.00 -12.74 -13.52
C ALA A 192 37.55 -13.30 -13.51
N GLN A 193 36.95 -13.45 -14.68
CA GLN A 193 35.78 -14.32 -14.83
C GLN A 193 36.19 -15.77 -14.48
N PRO A 194 35.45 -16.49 -13.62
CA PRO A 194 35.78 -17.88 -13.34
C PRO A 194 35.57 -18.74 -14.59
N THR A 195 36.66 -19.32 -15.06
CA THR A 195 36.74 -20.38 -16.09
C THR A 195 36.19 -21.70 -15.56
N THR A 196 34.90 -21.73 -15.22
CA THR A 196 34.16 -22.97 -14.98
C THR A 196 33.12 -23.11 -16.10
N PRO A 197 33.00 -24.27 -16.77
CA PRO A 197 32.07 -24.43 -17.86
C PRO A 197 30.63 -24.17 -17.36
N PRO A 198 29.87 -23.27 -18.02
CA PRO A 198 28.52 -22.95 -17.61
C PRO A 198 27.61 -24.17 -17.82
N VAL A 199 26.94 -24.62 -16.76
CA VAL A 199 26.06 -25.81 -16.83
C VAL A 199 24.79 -25.47 -17.60
N LEU A 200 24.26 -24.26 -17.43
CA LEU A 200 23.13 -23.72 -18.19
C LEU A 200 23.29 -22.20 -18.38
N THR A 201 22.90 -21.69 -19.56
CA THR A 201 22.92 -20.24 -19.86
C THR A 201 21.50 -19.72 -20.03
N PHE A 202 21.14 -18.71 -19.24
CA PHE A 202 19.83 -18.06 -19.27
C PHE A 202 19.90 -16.74 -20.03
N PRO A 203 18.96 -16.44 -20.94
CA PRO A 203 18.86 -15.14 -21.57
C PRO A 203 18.31 -14.10 -20.57
N CYS A 204 18.98 -12.96 -20.47
CA CYS A 204 18.64 -11.87 -19.56
C CYS A 204 18.12 -10.63 -20.32
N SER A 205 17.40 -9.77 -19.60
CA SER A 205 17.05 -8.42 -20.05
C SER A 205 17.93 -7.40 -19.35
N GLY A 206 18.65 -6.54 -20.07
CA GLY A 206 19.49 -5.49 -19.49
C GLY A 206 20.90 -5.44 -20.09
N LYS A 207 21.83 -4.76 -19.39
CA LYS A 207 23.22 -4.53 -19.86
C LYS A 207 23.99 -5.84 -20.10
N VAL A 208 23.68 -6.88 -19.33
CA VAL A 208 24.25 -8.22 -19.50
C VAL A 208 23.18 -9.11 -20.13
N ALA A 209 23.46 -9.59 -21.35
CA ALA A 209 22.49 -10.33 -22.17
C ALA A 209 22.30 -11.79 -21.75
N GLN A 210 23.26 -12.36 -21.01
CA GLN A 210 23.25 -13.77 -20.62
C GLN A 210 23.74 -13.92 -19.18
N TRP A 211 23.12 -14.82 -18.42
CA TRP A 211 23.56 -15.22 -17.10
C TRP A 211 23.84 -16.72 -17.07
N HIS A 212 24.95 -17.10 -16.46
CA HIS A 212 25.42 -18.48 -16.43
C HIS A 212 25.17 -19.12 -15.07
N LEU A 213 24.57 -20.30 -15.09
CA LEU A 213 24.44 -21.16 -13.93
C LEU A 213 25.75 -21.95 -13.76
N THR A 214 26.49 -21.64 -12.69
CA THR A 214 27.76 -22.30 -12.35
C THR A 214 27.51 -23.58 -11.54
N ASP A 215 28.47 -24.49 -11.56
CA ASP A 215 28.40 -25.73 -10.78
C ASP A 215 28.42 -25.46 -9.27
N ALA A 216 29.16 -24.43 -8.84
CA ALA A 216 29.16 -23.97 -7.44
C ALA A 216 27.75 -23.57 -6.97
N PHE A 217 27.04 -22.74 -7.76
CA PHE A 217 25.68 -22.33 -7.40
C PHE A 217 24.68 -23.49 -7.47
N LEU A 218 24.87 -24.45 -8.38
CA LEU A 218 24.08 -25.69 -8.40
C LEU A 218 24.31 -26.56 -7.17
N SER A 219 25.54 -26.61 -6.66
CA SER A 219 25.85 -27.35 -5.43
C SER A 219 25.15 -26.74 -4.21
N GLU A 220 25.11 -25.41 -4.13
CA GLU A 220 24.36 -24.69 -3.09
C GLU A 220 22.85 -24.96 -3.19
N LEU A 221 22.28 -24.96 -4.41
CA LEU A 221 20.87 -25.29 -4.63
C LEU A 221 20.54 -26.74 -4.25
N ARG A 222 21.45 -27.70 -4.51
CA ARG A 222 21.27 -29.10 -4.10
C ARG A 222 21.27 -29.25 -2.58
N ALA A 223 22.11 -28.48 -1.89
CA ALA A 223 22.13 -28.46 -0.42
C ALA A 223 20.86 -27.83 0.16
N ALA A 224 20.38 -26.73 -0.43
CA ALA A 224 19.19 -26.01 0.05
C ALA A 224 17.86 -26.73 -0.25
N TYR A 225 17.79 -27.49 -1.35
CA TYR A 225 16.56 -28.14 -1.81
C TYR A 225 16.77 -29.66 -1.99
N PRO A 226 16.91 -30.45 -0.90
CA PRO A 226 17.21 -31.89 -0.98
C PRO A 226 16.04 -32.73 -1.51
N SER A 227 14.83 -32.18 -1.56
CA SER A 227 13.61 -32.89 -1.96
C SER A 227 13.33 -32.85 -3.47
N ILE A 228 14.05 -32.03 -4.24
CA ILE A 228 13.87 -31.87 -5.69
C ILE A 228 15.23 -31.95 -6.40
N ASP A 229 15.25 -32.28 -7.70
CA ASP A 229 16.46 -32.17 -8.52
C ASP A 229 16.59 -30.75 -9.09
N PRO A 230 17.50 -29.89 -8.58
CA PRO A 230 17.58 -28.49 -9.00
C PRO A 230 18.01 -28.33 -10.46
N LEU A 231 18.73 -29.31 -11.03
CA LEU A 231 19.17 -29.24 -12.42
C LEU A 231 18.00 -29.49 -13.37
N ALA A 232 17.14 -30.45 -13.06
CA ALA A 232 15.91 -30.71 -13.82
C ALA A 232 14.97 -29.48 -13.80
N GLU A 233 14.75 -28.88 -12.62
CA GLU A 233 13.89 -27.71 -12.49
C GLU A 233 14.47 -26.46 -13.16
N ALA A 234 15.80 -26.27 -13.13
CA ALA A 234 16.46 -25.18 -13.84
C ALA A 234 16.28 -25.27 -15.36
N LYS A 235 16.25 -26.48 -15.94
CA LYS A 235 15.93 -26.68 -17.37
C LYS A 235 14.49 -26.30 -17.70
N VAL A 236 13.54 -26.64 -16.83
CA VAL A 236 12.13 -26.24 -17.00
C VAL A 236 11.99 -24.72 -16.91
N ALA A 237 12.70 -24.10 -15.97
CA ALA A 237 12.75 -22.64 -15.85
C ALA A 237 13.32 -21.99 -17.13
N LEU A 238 14.42 -22.51 -17.67
CA LEU A 238 15.03 -22.02 -18.90
C LEU A 238 14.04 -22.09 -20.07
N LEU A 239 13.38 -23.25 -20.26
CA LEU A 239 12.38 -23.44 -21.31
C LEU A 239 11.24 -22.42 -21.22
N LYS A 240 10.78 -22.10 -20.01
CA LYS A 240 9.72 -21.09 -19.83
C LYS A 240 10.18 -19.66 -20.12
N VAL A 241 11.44 -19.34 -19.84
CA VAL A 241 12.01 -18.02 -20.15
C VAL A 241 12.22 -17.89 -21.67
N THR A 242 12.70 -18.93 -22.35
CA THR A 242 12.86 -18.92 -23.81
C THR A 242 11.52 -18.90 -24.53
N ALA A 243 10.51 -19.62 -24.02
CA ALA A 243 9.14 -19.62 -24.56
C ALA A 243 8.34 -18.34 -24.24
N GLY A 244 8.90 -17.37 -23.51
CA GLY A 244 8.22 -16.12 -23.17
C GLY A 244 7.09 -16.27 -22.14
N ALA A 245 6.92 -17.45 -21.54
CA ALA A 245 5.91 -17.69 -20.50
C ALA A 245 6.23 -16.98 -19.18
N VAL A 246 7.49 -16.57 -19.00
CA VAL A 246 7.97 -15.77 -17.86
C VAL A 246 8.71 -14.56 -18.41
N THR A 247 8.50 -13.38 -17.81
CA THR A 247 9.24 -12.17 -18.18
C THR A 247 10.74 -12.37 -17.93
N ARG A 248 11.56 -12.08 -18.95
CA ARG A 248 13.02 -12.13 -18.85
C ARG A 248 13.50 -11.26 -17.68
N LYS A 249 14.44 -11.79 -16.91
CA LYS A 249 15.00 -11.12 -15.73
C LYS A 249 16.34 -10.48 -16.06
N THR A 250 16.71 -9.47 -15.29
CA THR A 250 18.06 -8.92 -15.30
C THR A 250 19.06 -9.95 -14.79
N ALA A 251 20.33 -9.85 -15.19
CA ALA A 251 21.37 -10.77 -14.71
C ALA A 251 21.48 -10.77 -13.17
N SER A 252 21.38 -9.58 -12.54
CA SER A 252 21.34 -9.44 -11.08
C SER A 252 20.08 -10.06 -10.45
N GLY A 253 18.94 -10.06 -11.14
CA GLY A 253 17.70 -10.67 -10.66
C GLY A 253 17.58 -12.18 -10.91
N MET A 254 18.49 -12.77 -11.69
CA MET A 254 18.42 -14.18 -12.10
C MET A 254 18.60 -15.15 -10.92
N PRO A 255 19.55 -14.96 -9.98
CA PRO A 255 19.67 -15.82 -8.80
C PRO A 255 18.38 -15.84 -7.95
N ARG A 256 17.81 -14.67 -7.67
CA ARG A 256 16.55 -14.55 -6.90
C ARG A 256 15.39 -15.24 -7.60
N PHE A 257 15.33 -15.15 -8.93
CA PHE A 257 14.32 -15.84 -9.71
C PHE A 257 14.43 -17.36 -9.60
N ILE A 258 15.64 -17.91 -9.67
CA ILE A 258 15.88 -19.35 -9.55
C ILE A 258 15.54 -19.85 -8.14
N CYS A 259 15.97 -19.19 -7.06
CA CYS A 259 15.59 -19.61 -5.71
C CYS A 259 14.07 -19.58 -5.52
N SER A 260 13.40 -18.50 -5.95
CA SER A 260 11.93 -18.41 -5.90
C SER A 260 11.23 -19.45 -6.81
N TRP A 261 11.87 -19.89 -7.88
CA TRP A 261 11.37 -21.00 -8.70
C TRP A 261 11.43 -22.31 -7.92
N MET A 262 12.56 -22.61 -7.28
CA MET A 262 12.76 -23.80 -6.46
C MET A 262 11.82 -23.83 -5.25
N ASP A 263 11.59 -22.70 -4.59
CA ASP A 263 10.62 -22.58 -3.49
C ASP A 263 9.20 -22.99 -3.95
N ARG A 264 8.81 -22.58 -5.16
CA ARG A 264 7.50 -22.91 -5.73
C ARG A 264 7.41 -24.34 -6.22
N ALA A 265 8.52 -24.92 -6.69
CA ALA A 265 8.57 -26.34 -7.04
C ALA A 265 8.47 -27.21 -5.78
N THR A 266 9.13 -26.80 -4.70
CA THR A 266 9.17 -27.52 -3.41
C THR A 266 7.83 -27.45 -2.66
N ASN A 267 7.23 -26.26 -2.55
CA ASN A 267 5.99 -26.07 -1.78
C ASN A 267 4.72 -26.45 -2.55
N GLY A 268 4.86 -27.03 -3.74
CA GLY A 268 3.77 -27.30 -4.67
C GLY A 268 3.27 -26.02 -5.36
N ARG A 269 2.99 -26.13 -6.66
CA ARG A 269 2.34 -25.02 -7.38
C ARG A 269 0.92 -24.88 -6.83
N PRO A 270 0.50 -23.72 -6.29
CA PRO A 270 -0.93 -23.51 -6.07
C PRO A 270 -1.62 -23.66 -7.41
N ALA A 271 -2.53 -24.61 -7.52
CA ALA A 271 -3.27 -24.86 -8.74
C ALA A 271 -3.90 -23.54 -9.19
N ALA A 272 -3.49 -23.04 -10.36
CA ALA A 272 -3.93 -21.77 -10.92
C ALA A 272 -5.47 -21.70 -11.14
N GLY A 273 -6.22 -22.77 -10.87
CA GLY A 273 -7.69 -22.79 -10.89
C GLY A 273 -8.39 -22.36 -9.59
N ALA A 274 -7.71 -22.28 -8.44
CA ALA A 274 -8.38 -21.97 -7.16
C ALA A 274 -8.76 -20.48 -7.01
N ALA A 275 -8.08 -19.58 -7.72
CA ALA A 275 -8.40 -18.15 -7.71
C ALA A 275 -9.60 -17.80 -8.61
N GLN A 276 -9.79 -18.49 -9.74
CA GLN A 276 -10.94 -18.28 -10.61
C GLN A 276 -12.25 -18.84 -10.02
N ALA A 277 -12.19 -19.95 -9.28
CA ALA A 277 -13.39 -20.55 -8.66
C ALA A 277 -14.03 -19.64 -7.60
N ARG A 278 -13.23 -18.85 -6.87
CA ARG A 278 -13.75 -17.87 -5.90
C ARG A 278 -14.40 -16.65 -6.55
N GLN A 279 -13.96 -16.25 -7.75
CA GLN A 279 -14.59 -15.13 -8.48
C GLN A 279 -15.86 -15.55 -9.25
N GLY A 280 -15.99 -16.83 -9.62
CA GLY A 280 -17.20 -17.37 -10.25
C GLY A 280 -18.37 -17.57 -9.28
N ALA A 281 -18.10 -18.02 -8.06
CA ALA A 281 -19.15 -18.31 -7.06
C ALA A 281 -19.84 -17.04 -6.51
N GLN A 282 -19.21 -15.87 -6.61
CA GLN A 282 -19.77 -14.61 -6.10
C GLN A 282 -20.67 -13.89 -7.10
N ARG A 283 -20.72 -14.36 -8.36
CA ARG A 283 -21.51 -13.74 -9.43
C ARG A 283 -22.92 -14.31 -9.61
N GLN A 284 -23.29 -15.34 -8.83
CA GLN A 284 -24.62 -15.96 -8.83
C GLN A 284 -25.38 -15.77 -7.51
N GLN A 285 -24.89 -14.93 -6.59
CA GLN A 285 -25.79 -14.35 -5.59
C GLN A 285 -26.51 -13.18 -6.26
N SER A 286 -27.69 -13.47 -6.80
CA SER A 286 -28.70 -12.45 -7.07
C SER A 286 -28.71 -11.46 -5.90
N ALA A 287 -28.60 -10.16 -6.21
CA ALA A 287 -28.56 -9.10 -5.23
C ALA A 287 -29.75 -9.20 -4.26
N PHE A 288 -29.55 -9.89 -3.13
CA PHE A 288 -30.40 -9.73 -1.97
C PHE A 288 -30.06 -8.35 -1.43
N VAL A 289 -30.73 -7.33 -1.97
CA VAL A 289 -30.74 -6.02 -1.34
C VAL A 289 -31.53 -6.23 -0.04
N PRO A 290 -30.88 -6.21 1.13
CA PRO A 290 -31.61 -6.39 2.37
C PRO A 290 -32.68 -5.30 2.44
N ARG A 291 -33.94 -5.72 2.55
CA ARG A 291 -35.03 -4.76 2.75
C ARG A 291 -34.71 -3.97 4.03
N PRO A 292 -34.75 -2.63 4.00
CA PRO A 292 -34.52 -1.84 5.20
C PRO A 292 -35.57 -2.25 6.26
N SER A 293 -35.12 -2.42 7.50
CA SER A 293 -36.03 -2.71 8.61
C SER A 293 -37.02 -1.56 8.82
N LEU A 294 -38.20 -1.85 9.36
CA LEU A 294 -39.22 -0.83 9.65
C LEU A 294 -38.68 0.29 10.56
N GLY A 295 -37.81 -0.04 11.53
CA GLY A 295 -37.14 0.95 12.37
C GLY A 295 -36.18 1.86 11.58
N ALA A 296 -35.45 1.32 10.61
CA ALA A 296 -34.57 2.13 9.74
C ALA A 296 -35.38 3.10 8.86
N LEU A 297 -36.51 2.65 8.30
CA LEU A 297 -37.40 3.50 7.51
C LEU A 297 -38.04 4.62 8.35
N GLN A 298 -38.39 4.35 9.60
CA GLN A 298 -38.94 5.37 10.51
C GLN A 298 -37.91 6.44 10.89
N ILE A 299 -36.65 6.06 11.11
CA ILE A 299 -35.54 7.00 11.37
C ILE A 299 -35.30 7.87 10.13
N GLU A 300 -35.25 7.26 8.94
CA GLU A 300 -35.06 7.99 7.68
C GLU A 300 -36.23 8.96 7.41
N LEU A 301 -37.47 8.54 7.67
CA LEU A 301 -38.65 9.40 7.54
C LEU A 301 -38.60 10.61 8.47
N ARG A 302 -38.11 10.43 9.72
CA ARG A 302 -37.94 11.52 10.67
C ARG A 302 -36.92 12.55 10.15
N ALA A 303 -35.76 12.08 9.73
CA ALA A 303 -34.70 12.95 9.18
C ALA A 303 -35.18 13.75 7.96
N VAL A 304 -35.89 13.10 7.02
CA VAL A 304 -36.43 13.79 5.84
C VAL A 304 -37.49 14.83 6.22
N ARG A 305 -38.30 14.59 7.26
CA ARG A 305 -39.28 15.58 7.76
C ARG A 305 -38.62 16.79 8.41
N GLU A 306 -37.53 16.58 9.16
CA GLU A 306 -36.74 17.66 9.76
C GLU A 306 -36.10 18.53 8.67
N GLU A 307 -35.49 17.93 7.63
CA GLU A 307 -34.94 18.70 6.51
C GLU A 307 -36.00 19.51 5.76
N ILE A 308 -37.22 18.96 5.60
CA ILE A 308 -38.33 19.70 5.00
C ILE A 308 -38.74 20.88 5.91
N ALA A 309 -38.79 20.66 7.22
CA ALA A 309 -39.13 21.71 8.18
C ALA A 309 -38.09 22.83 8.19
N ASP A 310 -36.79 22.52 8.09
CA ASP A 310 -35.72 23.52 8.00
C ASP A 310 -35.81 24.38 6.74
N ILE A 311 -36.24 23.80 5.62
CA ILE A 311 -36.44 24.56 4.37
C ILE A 311 -37.65 25.50 4.49
N LEU A 312 -38.73 25.06 5.13
CA LEU A 312 -39.96 25.83 5.29
C LEU A 312 -39.88 26.87 6.43
N HIS A 313 -39.08 26.59 7.47
CA HIS A 313 -38.98 27.37 8.70
C HIS A 313 -37.50 27.60 9.10
N PRO A 314 -36.72 28.31 8.28
CA PRO A 314 -35.31 28.55 8.57
C PRO A 314 -35.16 29.32 9.90
N GLY A 315 -34.49 28.71 10.88
CA GLY A 315 -34.23 29.33 12.18
C GLY A 315 -35.42 29.35 13.15
N GLY A 316 -36.43 28.51 12.96
CA GLY A 316 -37.57 28.39 13.90
C GLY A 316 -38.59 29.53 13.80
N CYS A 317 -38.54 30.32 12.73
CA CYS A 317 -39.53 31.35 12.45
C CYS A 317 -40.92 30.72 12.24
N SER A 318 -41.95 31.26 12.90
CA SER A 318 -43.34 30.78 12.81
C SER A 318 -44.02 31.00 11.46
N GLY A 319 -43.36 31.70 10.52
CA GLY A 319 -43.85 31.90 9.17
C GLY A 319 -43.40 30.79 8.22
N THR A 320 -44.34 30.25 7.43
CA THR A 320 -44.02 29.37 6.31
C THR A 320 -43.38 30.18 5.19
N VAL A 321 -42.11 29.93 4.91
CA VAL A 321 -41.41 30.58 3.80
C VAL A 321 -41.55 29.70 2.56
N GLU A 322 -42.09 30.25 1.47
CA GLU A 322 -42.13 29.53 0.20
C GLU A 322 -40.71 29.34 -0.36
N PRO A 323 -40.26 28.10 -0.61
CA PRO A 323 -38.94 27.86 -1.17
C PRO A 323 -38.90 28.32 -2.63
N LYS A 324 -37.86 29.09 -2.99
CA LYS A 324 -37.60 29.59 -4.36
C LYS A 324 -36.27 29.05 -4.90
N GLY A 325 -36.17 28.87 -6.22
CA GLY A 325 -34.95 28.44 -6.91
C GLY A 325 -34.44 27.07 -6.45
N ALA A 326 -33.14 26.94 -6.21
CA ALA A 326 -32.51 25.68 -5.79
C ALA A 326 -33.10 25.07 -4.50
N LYS A 327 -33.65 25.90 -3.60
CA LYS A 327 -34.34 25.41 -2.39
C LYS A 327 -35.66 24.71 -2.74
N ARG A 328 -36.32 25.09 -3.84
CA ARG A 328 -37.55 24.46 -4.30
C ARG A 328 -37.30 23.07 -4.88
N GLU A 329 -36.27 22.94 -5.71
CA GLU A 329 -35.86 21.65 -6.27
C GLU A 329 -35.47 20.66 -5.17
N ARG A 330 -34.72 21.13 -4.17
CA ARG A 330 -34.38 20.33 -2.99
C ARG A 330 -35.62 19.93 -2.19
N TYR A 331 -36.57 20.85 -1.98
CA TYR A 331 -37.84 20.57 -1.31
C TYR A 331 -38.65 19.50 -2.06
N ASP A 332 -38.81 19.64 -3.38
CA ASP A 332 -39.58 18.70 -4.19
C ASP A 332 -38.93 17.30 -4.20
N ALA A 333 -37.59 17.24 -4.22
CA ALA A 333 -36.85 15.98 -4.08
C ALA A 333 -37.04 15.31 -2.70
N LEU A 334 -37.02 16.10 -1.62
CA LEU A 334 -37.25 15.60 -0.26
C LEU A 334 -38.69 15.13 -0.07
N VAL A 335 -39.68 15.83 -0.62
CA VAL A 335 -41.09 15.40 -0.63
C VAL A 335 -41.26 14.09 -1.39
N ALA A 336 -40.62 13.95 -2.55
CA ALA A 336 -40.63 12.69 -3.30
C ALA A 336 -39.98 11.54 -2.51
N ARG A 337 -38.85 11.80 -1.83
CA ARG A 337 -38.18 10.83 -0.96
C ARG A 337 -39.06 10.41 0.22
N ARG A 338 -39.68 11.37 0.91
CA ARG A 338 -40.64 11.13 2.00
C ARG A 338 -41.77 10.20 1.55
N ASN A 339 -42.36 10.48 0.39
CA ASN A 339 -43.47 9.68 -0.13
C ASN A 339 -43.04 8.25 -0.49
N ARG A 340 -41.82 8.06 -1.01
CA ARG A 340 -41.25 6.72 -1.26
C ARG A 340 -41.04 5.93 0.04
N ILE A 341 -40.45 6.55 1.06
CA ILE A 341 -40.23 5.91 2.37
C ILE A 341 -41.56 5.55 3.03
N GLN A 342 -42.55 6.45 2.96
CA GLN A 342 -43.89 6.21 3.49
C GLN A 342 -44.56 5.01 2.81
N ALA A 343 -44.47 4.92 1.47
CA ALA A 343 -44.98 3.77 0.72
C ALA A 343 -44.23 2.46 1.08
N GLN A 344 -42.93 2.53 1.37
CA GLN A 344 -42.17 1.35 1.83
C GLN A 344 -42.58 0.91 3.24
N ILE A 345 -42.91 1.84 4.14
CA ILE A 345 -43.44 1.53 5.47
C ILE A 345 -44.82 0.88 5.35
N GLU A 346 -45.70 1.41 4.50
CA GLU A 346 -47.04 0.84 4.25
C GLU A 346 -46.97 -0.56 3.62
N GLN A 347 -45.95 -0.85 2.79
CA GLN A 347 -45.71 -2.18 2.24
C GLN A 347 -45.08 -3.16 3.25
N ALA A 348 -44.54 -2.66 4.37
CA ALA A 348 -43.85 -3.45 5.39
C ALA A 348 -44.69 -3.67 6.67
N ALA A 349 -45.81 -2.96 6.83
CA ALA A 349 -46.77 -3.08 7.92
C ALA A 349 -47.86 -4.11 7.60
#